data_AF-A0A6C1NMS2-F1
#
_entry.id   AF-A0A6C1NMS2-F1
#
_cell.length_a   1.000
_cell.length_b   1.000
_cell.length_c   1.000
_cell.angle_alpha   90.00
_cell.angle_beta   90.00
_cell.angle_gamma   90.00
#
_symmetry.space_group_name_H-M   'P 1'
#
loop_
_entity.id
_entity.type
_entity.pdbx_description
1 polymer ?
#
loop_
_entity_poly.entity_id
_entity_poly.type
_entity_poly.pdbx_seq_one_letter_code
_entity_poly.pdbx_strand_id
1 'polypeptide(L)'
;MPPFDPELTEREGRRELLLAGLVVAAAVALVLLPVQVQQWMSSSLRSTVLAPFVLTQDVLQQARARTLELDEIQARLDSTTVLLAVQAPLREENLRLRSLLDLAERAGPSFVPAEAIRPGTRGSESMFLLDVGTRDGVSRDDPVISDRGLVGSIREVGPTTSQAMDWTHPDFQVGAMTLDGENFGLVEPRRGSFREEDRLLLNGIPFHTALPEGMEVVTSGLGVAYPRGIRIGRILSLAEAEAGWRRGYWLEPAVQPGQVTHVLVLTGESGRPESDWTYLWASELEVLRARQDTLRILEAEADSATVLRNRADSLFMEVERLRSAADALLPDTLDVLDPNTGVDPGPDAGNDDGDPDPQVEP
;
A
#
# COMPACT_ATOMS: atom_id res chain seq x y z
N MET A 1 -51.00 84.84 -8.98
CA MET A 1 -50.65 84.77 -7.55
C MET A 1 -51.80 85.41 -6.79
N PRO A 2 -52.70 84.62 -6.16
CA PRO A 2 -53.75 85.18 -5.33
C PRO A 2 -53.15 85.75 -4.03
N PRO A 3 -53.71 86.84 -3.47
CA PRO A 3 -53.16 87.54 -2.32
C PRO A 3 -53.29 86.75 -1.01
N PHE A 4 -52.28 86.92 -0.15
CA PHE A 4 -52.10 86.27 1.15
C PHE A 4 -53.09 86.85 2.17
N ASP A 5 -53.94 85.99 2.75
CA ASP A 5 -54.94 86.38 3.74
C ASP A 5 -54.46 85.98 5.16
N PRO A 6 -54.09 86.93 6.02
CA PRO A 6 -53.45 86.65 7.32
C PRO A 6 -54.40 86.09 8.39
N GLU A 7 -55.70 86.00 8.14
CA GLU A 7 -56.68 85.55 9.15
C GLU A 7 -56.71 84.03 9.39
N LEU A 8 -56.12 83.21 8.52
CA LEU A 8 -56.15 81.74 8.65
C LEU A 8 -55.07 81.17 9.58
N THR A 9 -53.93 81.84 9.72
CA THR A 9 -52.77 81.35 10.51
C THR A 9 -52.99 81.46 12.02
N GLU A 10 -53.78 82.41 12.50
CA GLU A 10 -54.08 82.53 13.93
C GLU A 10 -54.92 81.37 14.49
N ARG A 11 -55.74 80.72 13.65
CA ARG A 11 -56.59 79.60 14.08
C ARG A 11 -55.83 78.28 14.23
N GLU A 12 -54.73 78.10 13.49
CA GLU A 12 -53.87 76.91 13.57
C GLU A 12 -53.01 76.91 14.84
N GLY A 13 -52.37 78.02 15.18
CA GLY A 13 -51.54 78.11 16.40
C GLY A 13 -52.32 77.85 17.69
N ARG A 14 -53.61 78.19 17.75
CA ARG A 14 -54.47 77.89 18.91
C ARG A 14 -54.73 76.38 19.07
N ARG A 15 -54.81 75.61 17.99
CA ARG A 15 -55.03 74.15 18.05
C ARG A 15 -53.79 73.42 18.53
N GLU A 16 -52.61 73.84 18.09
CA GLU A 16 -51.33 73.28 18.53
C GLU A 16 -51.09 73.53 20.02
N LEU A 17 -51.41 74.74 20.51
CA LEU A 17 -51.33 75.06 21.94
C LEU A 17 -52.31 74.22 22.79
N LEU A 18 -53.51 73.93 22.27
CA LEU A 18 -54.46 73.06 22.96
C LEU A 18 -53.99 71.60 23.02
N LEU A 19 -53.38 71.09 21.94
CA LEU A 19 -52.79 69.74 21.92
C LEU A 19 -51.60 69.64 22.86
N ALA A 20 -50.70 70.63 22.85
CA ALA A 20 -49.59 70.71 23.79
C ALA A 20 -50.09 70.77 25.24
N GLY A 21 -51.12 71.56 25.51
CA GLY A 21 -51.77 71.63 26.82
C GLY A 21 -52.36 70.28 27.26
N LEU A 22 -52.99 69.53 26.36
CA LEU A 22 -53.56 68.22 26.65
C LEU A 22 -52.49 67.17 26.96
N VAL A 23 -51.36 67.19 26.25
CA VAL A 23 -50.23 66.29 26.51
C VAL A 23 -49.61 66.58 27.87
N VAL A 24 -49.43 67.86 28.21
CA VAL A 24 -48.92 68.26 29.53
C VAL A 24 -49.91 67.88 30.62
N ALA A 25 -51.21 68.07 30.42
CA ALA A 25 -52.24 67.65 31.37
C ALA A 25 -52.27 66.13 31.56
N ALA A 26 -52.08 65.35 30.50
CA ALA A 26 -51.98 63.89 30.58
C ALA A 26 -50.72 63.44 31.35
N ALA A 27 -49.58 64.10 31.13
CA ALA A 27 -48.35 63.83 31.87
C ALA A 27 -48.50 64.17 33.36
N VAL A 28 -49.14 65.30 33.68
CA VAL A 28 -49.43 65.70 35.07
C VAL A 28 -50.43 64.74 35.72
N ALA A 29 -51.48 64.33 35.00
CA ALA A 29 -52.43 63.32 35.48
C ALA A 29 -51.74 61.99 35.81
N LEU A 30 -50.76 61.56 35.01
CA LEU A 30 -49.98 60.35 35.26
C LEU A 30 -49.14 60.44 36.55
N VAL A 31 -48.64 61.64 36.89
CA VAL A 31 -47.86 61.90 38.10
C VAL A 31 -48.75 62.00 39.35
N LEU A 32 -49.98 62.51 39.20
CA LEU A 32 -50.97 62.60 40.28
C LEU A 32 -51.72 61.29 40.55
N LEU A 33 -51.51 60.24 39.75
CA LEU A 33 -52.15 58.94 39.94
C LEU A 33 -51.58 58.20 41.19
N PRO A 34 -52.41 57.48 41.97
CA PRO A 34 -51.98 56.79 43.19
C PRO A 34 -50.87 55.76 42.93
N VAL A 35 -49.88 55.71 43.84
CA VAL A 35 -48.68 54.84 43.76
C VAL A 35 -49.01 53.35 43.58
N GLN A 36 -50.16 52.87 44.07
CA GLN A 36 -50.61 51.49 43.87
C GLN A 36 -50.83 51.15 42.38
N VAL A 37 -51.35 52.10 41.58
CA VAL A 37 -51.60 51.91 40.15
C VAL A 37 -50.29 51.98 39.36
N GLN A 38 -49.38 52.88 39.76
CA GLN A 38 -48.04 52.96 39.17
C GLN A 38 -47.25 51.66 39.38
N GLN A 39 -47.34 51.04 40.56
CA GLN A 39 -46.63 49.79 40.86
C GLN A 39 -47.21 48.60 40.09
N TRP A 40 -48.55 48.46 39.99
CA TRP A 40 -49.19 47.41 39.20
C TRP A 40 -48.87 47.53 37.70
N MET A 41 -48.90 48.75 37.15
CA MET A 41 -48.48 49.01 35.75
C MET A 41 -46.99 48.71 35.56
N SER A 42 -46.12 49.07 36.50
CA SER A 42 -44.68 48.79 36.40
C SER A 42 -44.33 47.30 36.49
N SER A 43 -45.14 46.50 37.20
CA SER A 43 -44.96 45.04 37.28
C SER A 43 -45.50 44.32 36.04
N SER A 44 -46.66 44.73 35.53
CA SER A 44 -47.27 44.18 34.30
C SER A 44 -46.48 44.52 33.04
N LEU A 45 -45.85 45.71 32.97
CA LEU A 45 -44.96 46.08 31.87
C LEU A 45 -43.66 45.25 31.89
N ARG A 46 -43.12 44.97 33.09
CA ARG A 46 -41.89 44.18 33.25
C ARG A 46 -42.09 42.71 32.87
N SER A 47 -43.23 42.12 33.23
CA SER A 47 -43.54 40.71 32.95
C SER A 47 -44.08 40.44 31.54
N THR A 48 -44.65 41.43 30.86
CA THR A 48 -45.33 41.21 29.57
C THR A 48 -44.64 41.89 28.39
N VAL A 49 -44.08 43.09 28.59
CA VAL A 49 -43.44 43.86 27.49
C VAL A 49 -41.93 43.60 27.41
N LEU A 50 -41.26 43.50 28.56
CA LEU A 50 -39.79 43.30 28.61
C LEU A 50 -39.37 41.82 28.63
N ALA A 51 -40.23 40.90 29.10
CA ALA A 51 -39.93 39.47 29.13
C ALA A 51 -39.57 38.86 27.75
N PRO A 52 -40.33 39.10 26.66
CA PRO A 52 -39.95 38.59 25.33
C PRO A 52 -38.64 39.21 24.81
N PHE A 53 -38.32 40.45 25.21
CA PHE A 53 -37.07 41.11 24.85
C PHE A 53 -35.85 40.53 25.62
N VAL A 54 -36.00 40.22 26.91
CA VAL A 54 -34.93 39.61 27.71
C VAL A 54 -34.69 38.16 27.29
N LEU A 55 -35.74 37.38 27.01
CA LEU A 55 -35.61 36.01 26.50
C LEU A 55 -34.95 35.97 25.12
N THR A 56 -35.28 36.91 24.23
CA THR A 56 -34.61 36.98 22.92
C THR A 56 -33.16 37.43 23.03
N GLN A 57 -32.83 38.33 23.97
CA GLN A 57 -31.43 38.69 24.26
C GLN A 57 -30.62 37.49 24.75
N ASP A 58 -31.16 36.69 25.67
CA ASP A 58 -30.45 35.52 26.20
C ASP A 58 -30.23 34.45 25.12
N VAL A 59 -31.25 34.19 24.27
CA VAL A 59 -31.12 33.28 23.11
C VAL A 59 -30.09 33.79 22.10
N LEU A 60 -30.06 35.10 21.80
CA LEU A 60 -29.06 35.69 20.92
C LEU A 60 -27.65 35.63 21.49
N GLN A 61 -27.49 35.83 22.81
CA GLN A 61 -26.19 35.72 23.48
C GLN A 61 -25.70 34.27 23.50
N GLN A 62 -26.58 33.32 23.80
CA GLN A 62 -26.25 31.89 23.77
C GLN A 62 -25.96 31.41 22.34
N ALA A 63 -26.69 31.89 21.33
CA ALA A 63 -26.42 31.59 19.93
C ALA A 63 -25.03 32.11 19.49
N ARG A 64 -24.69 33.35 19.87
CA ARG A 64 -23.37 33.94 19.60
C ARG A 64 -22.24 33.21 20.32
N ALA A 65 -22.45 32.81 21.57
CA ALA A 65 -21.47 32.04 22.32
C ALA A 65 -21.20 30.68 21.67
N ARG A 66 -22.25 29.98 21.21
CA ARG A 66 -22.11 28.70 20.50
C ARG A 66 -21.42 28.85 19.14
N THR A 67 -21.69 29.92 18.38
CA THR A 67 -21.00 30.13 17.10
C THR A 67 -19.51 30.37 17.30
N LEU A 68 -19.14 31.15 18.33
CA LEU A 68 -17.72 31.38 18.65
C LEU A 68 -17.01 30.11 19.10
N GLU A 69 -17.68 29.27 19.90
CA GLU A 69 -17.16 27.97 20.32
C GLU A 69 -16.97 27.01 19.13
N LEU A 70 -17.92 27.00 18.19
CA LEU A 70 -17.80 26.23 16.94
C LEU A 70 -16.62 26.72 16.09
N ASP A 71 -16.46 28.03 15.93
CA ASP A 71 -15.34 28.61 15.18
C ASP A 71 -13.99 28.27 15.83
N GLU A 72 -13.91 28.30 17.17
CA GLU A 72 -12.70 27.93 17.90
C GLU A 72 -12.37 26.42 17.77
N ILE A 73 -13.38 25.55 17.85
CA ILE A 73 -13.20 24.11 17.67
C ILE A 73 -12.76 23.80 16.23
N GLN A 74 -13.36 24.45 15.23
CA GLN A 74 -12.96 24.31 13.83
C GLN A 74 -11.52 24.76 13.62
N ALA A 75 -11.13 25.94 14.15
CA ALA A 75 -9.76 26.41 14.07
C ALA A 75 -8.75 25.46 14.73
N ARG A 76 -9.11 24.82 15.86
CA ARG A 76 -8.29 23.79 16.51
C ARG A 76 -8.18 22.51 15.67
N LEU A 77 -9.27 22.07 15.04
CA LEU A 77 -9.25 20.92 14.14
C LEU A 77 -8.39 21.19 12.91
N ASP A 78 -8.54 22.36 12.30
CA ASP A 78 -7.77 22.77 11.12
C ASP A 78 -6.28 22.85 11.45
N SER A 79 -5.92 23.51 12.57
CA SER A 79 -4.52 23.59 13.00
C SER A 79 -3.93 22.21 13.32
N THR A 80 -4.68 21.32 13.98
CA THR A 80 -4.23 19.95 14.27
C THR A 80 -4.05 19.15 12.98
N THR A 81 -4.97 19.31 12.02
CA THR A 81 -4.91 18.65 10.72
C THR A 81 -3.69 19.10 9.93
N VAL A 82 -3.38 20.41 9.93
CA VAL A 82 -2.16 20.95 9.31
C VAL A 82 -0.90 20.40 9.98
N LEU A 83 -0.87 20.35 11.32
CA LEU A 83 0.27 19.79 12.06
C LEU A 83 0.48 18.30 11.74
N LEU A 84 -0.60 17.51 11.66
CA LEU A 84 -0.53 16.10 11.29
C LEU A 84 -0.05 15.91 9.85
N ALA A 85 -0.52 16.75 8.93
CA ALA A 85 -0.10 16.73 7.53
C ALA A 85 1.40 17.03 7.35
N VAL A 86 1.99 17.87 8.21
CA VAL A 86 3.43 18.17 8.22
C VAL A 86 4.23 17.05 8.90
N GLN A 87 3.69 16.37 9.91
CA GLN A 87 4.43 15.33 10.64
C GLN A 87 4.67 14.06 9.83
N ALA A 88 3.71 13.63 9.00
CA ALA A 88 3.84 12.41 8.20
C ALA A 88 5.07 12.41 7.27
N PRO A 89 5.27 13.41 6.39
CA PRO A 89 6.44 13.46 5.49
C PRO A 89 7.76 13.61 6.26
N LEU A 90 7.78 14.35 7.38
CA LEU A 90 8.97 14.46 8.22
C LEU A 90 9.37 13.13 8.86
N ARG A 91 8.39 12.31 9.27
CA ARG A 91 8.66 10.96 9.79
C ARG A 91 9.18 10.05 8.69
N GLU A 92 8.58 10.07 7.51
CA GLU A 92 9.03 9.27 6.36
C GLU A 92 10.45 9.64 5.95
N GLU A 93 10.76 10.93 5.87
CA GLU A 93 12.11 11.40 5.57
C GLU A 93 13.11 10.99 6.65
N ASN A 94 12.74 11.10 7.94
CA ASN A 94 13.62 10.64 9.01
C ASN A 94 13.90 9.13 8.93
N LEU A 95 12.88 8.32 8.61
CA LEU A 95 13.05 6.89 8.39
C LEU A 95 13.97 6.60 7.20
N ARG A 96 13.82 7.34 6.11
CA ARG A 96 14.65 7.21 4.91
C ARG A 96 16.11 7.61 5.14
N LEU A 97 16.34 8.71 5.86
CA LEU A 97 17.69 9.14 6.24
C LEU A 97 18.35 8.11 7.18
N ARG A 98 17.58 7.51 8.10
CA ARG A 98 18.07 6.41 8.94
C ARG A 98 18.39 5.16 8.15
N SER A 99 17.56 4.76 7.20
CA SER A 99 17.84 3.59 6.35
C SER A 99 19.07 3.79 5.47
N LEU A 100 19.25 5.00 4.93
CA LEU A 100 20.46 5.36 4.19
C LEU A 100 21.70 5.39 5.08
N LEU A 101 21.59 5.90 6.32
CA LEU A 101 22.70 5.89 7.28
C LEU A 101 23.10 4.46 7.67
N ASP A 102 22.12 3.59 7.93
CA ASP A 102 22.34 2.17 8.23
C ASP A 102 22.95 1.43 7.02
N LEU A 103 22.50 1.76 5.80
CA LEU A 103 23.11 1.25 4.57
C LEU A 103 24.57 1.71 4.44
N ALA A 104 24.83 2.99 4.68
CA ALA A 104 26.16 3.59 4.72
C ALA A 104 27.07 2.91 5.76
N GLU A 105 26.60 2.70 6.99
CA GLU A 105 27.39 2.02 8.02
C GLU A 105 27.76 0.58 7.63
N ARG A 106 26.82 -0.16 7.05
CA ARG A 106 27.08 -1.52 6.55
C ARG A 106 27.95 -1.56 5.29
N ALA A 107 27.95 -0.48 4.51
CA ALA A 107 28.68 -0.38 3.24
C ALA A 107 30.20 -0.24 3.40
N GLY A 108 30.67 0.24 4.56
CA GLY A 108 32.08 0.53 4.77
C GLY A 108 32.54 1.80 4.03
N PRO A 109 33.84 2.15 4.04
CA PRO A 109 34.32 3.53 3.82
C PRO A 109 34.30 4.06 2.37
N SER A 110 33.66 3.39 1.40
CA SER A 110 33.78 3.75 -0.03
C SER A 110 32.43 4.02 -0.70
N PHE A 111 31.63 4.85 -0.03
CA PHE A 111 30.45 5.48 -0.62
C PHE A 111 30.50 7.00 -0.39
N VAL A 112 29.81 7.74 -1.24
CA VAL A 112 29.63 9.18 -1.12
C VAL A 112 28.13 9.48 -1.10
N PRO A 113 27.60 10.06 0.00
CA PRO A 113 26.21 10.52 0.03
C PRO A 113 26.02 11.73 -0.87
N ALA A 114 24.91 11.77 -1.59
CA ALA A 114 24.59 12.85 -2.52
C ALA A 114 23.08 13.11 -2.60
N GLU A 115 22.71 14.32 -3.00
CA GLU A 115 21.33 14.74 -3.29
C GLU A 115 21.08 14.69 -4.80
N ALA A 116 19.98 14.01 -5.18
CA ALA A 116 19.54 13.88 -6.56
C ALA A 116 18.61 15.05 -6.96
N ILE A 117 19.12 15.91 -7.84
CA ILE A 117 18.43 17.07 -8.37
C ILE A 117 17.94 16.75 -9.79
N ARG A 118 16.62 16.75 -10.00
CA ARG A 118 16.01 16.53 -11.31
C ARG A 118 15.60 17.87 -11.94
N PRO A 119 16.33 18.38 -12.93
CA PRO A 119 15.83 19.51 -13.72
C PRO A 119 14.59 19.03 -14.47
N GLY A 120 13.44 19.67 -14.25
CA GLY A 120 12.14 19.32 -14.88
C GLY A 120 12.08 19.57 -16.39
N THR A 121 13.18 19.31 -17.10
CA THR A 121 13.36 19.54 -18.52
C THR A 121 12.84 18.35 -19.32
N ARG A 122 11.86 18.59 -20.18
CA ARG A 122 11.32 17.59 -21.11
C ARG A 122 12.44 16.97 -21.94
N GLY A 123 12.51 15.65 -21.98
CA GLY A 123 13.51 14.89 -22.74
C GLY A 123 14.78 14.50 -21.95
N SER A 124 14.98 15.03 -20.73
CA SER A 124 16.08 14.65 -19.83
C SER A 124 15.58 13.82 -18.63
N GLU A 125 14.39 13.25 -18.72
CA GLU A 125 13.68 12.66 -17.57
C GLU A 125 14.35 11.40 -17.00
N SER A 126 15.18 10.73 -17.82
CA SER A 126 15.99 9.58 -17.41
C SER A 126 17.42 9.94 -16.96
N MET A 127 17.69 11.25 -16.82
CA MET A 127 18.96 11.78 -16.30
C MET A 127 18.67 12.64 -15.07
N PHE A 128 19.62 12.69 -14.14
CA PHE A 128 19.54 13.52 -12.93
C PHE A 128 20.93 14.05 -12.57
N LEU A 129 20.95 15.17 -11.85
CA LEU A 129 22.17 15.81 -11.36
C LEU A 129 22.41 15.39 -9.91
N LEU A 130 23.67 15.23 -9.55
CA LEU A 130 24.13 15.01 -8.18
C LEU A 130 25.04 16.17 -7.76
N ASP A 131 24.96 16.55 -6.49
CA ASP A 131 25.75 17.60 -5.85
C ASP A 131 27.16 17.13 -5.43
N VAL A 132 27.66 16.05 -6.03
CA VAL A 132 28.98 15.47 -5.80
C VAL A 132 29.72 15.28 -7.12
N GLY A 133 31.05 15.41 -7.08
CA GLY A 133 31.90 15.33 -8.27
C GLY A 133 33.27 14.69 -8.01
N THR A 134 34.22 14.95 -8.91
CA THR A 134 35.56 14.34 -8.83
C THR A 134 36.34 14.71 -7.57
N ARG A 135 36.01 15.86 -6.94
CA ARG A 135 36.61 16.26 -5.66
C ARG A 135 36.20 15.36 -4.50
N ASP A 136 35.04 14.72 -4.61
CA ASP A 136 34.48 13.81 -3.62
C ASP A 136 34.87 12.35 -3.88
N GLY A 137 35.69 12.10 -4.91
CA GLY A 137 36.15 10.76 -5.31
C GLY A 137 35.21 10.04 -6.28
N VAL A 138 34.20 10.74 -6.79
CA VAL A 138 33.23 10.21 -7.76
C VAL A 138 33.86 10.08 -9.15
N SER A 139 33.60 8.97 -9.81
CA SER A 139 34.10 8.63 -11.14
C SER A 139 32.97 8.26 -12.10
N ARG A 140 33.28 8.26 -13.40
CA ARG A 140 32.35 7.78 -14.42
C ARG A 140 32.06 6.29 -14.18
N ASP A 141 30.82 5.90 -14.47
CA ASP A 141 30.27 4.55 -14.31
C ASP A 141 30.09 4.09 -12.85
N ASP A 142 30.39 4.94 -11.86
CA ASP A 142 30.10 4.64 -10.46
C ASP A 142 28.59 4.37 -10.26
N PRO A 143 28.22 3.26 -9.58
CA PRO A 143 26.82 2.93 -9.30
C PRO A 143 26.18 3.94 -8.35
N VAL A 144 24.93 4.28 -8.64
CA VAL A 144 24.08 5.10 -7.76
C VAL A 144 23.00 4.23 -7.17
N ILE A 145 22.95 4.16 -5.84
CA ILE A 145 22.00 3.34 -5.09
C ILE A 145 21.16 4.19 -4.14
N SER A 146 20.00 3.66 -3.77
CA SER A 146 19.11 4.17 -2.74
C SER A 146 18.91 3.12 -1.66
N ASP A 147 18.17 3.46 -0.61
CA ASP A 147 17.75 2.54 0.45
C ASP A 147 16.99 1.31 -0.07
N ARG A 148 16.33 1.43 -1.23
CA ARG A 148 15.53 0.35 -1.83
C ARG A 148 16.28 -0.47 -2.88
N GLY A 149 17.35 0.05 -3.47
CA GLY A 149 18.06 -0.64 -4.55
C GLY A 149 18.75 0.28 -5.55
N LEU A 150 19.08 -0.28 -6.72
CA LEU A 150 19.81 0.39 -7.80
C LEU A 150 18.96 1.50 -8.43
N VAL A 151 19.51 2.72 -8.46
CA VAL A 151 18.90 3.87 -9.16
C VAL A 151 19.41 3.95 -10.59
N GLY A 152 20.73 3.75 -10.76
CA GLY A 152 21.40 3.98 -12.03
C GLY A 152 22.93 4.03 -11.91
N SER A 153 23.58 4.78 -12.80
CA SER A 153 25.04 4.98 -12.79
C SER A 153 25.44 6.37 -13.29
N ILE A 154 26.65 6.78 -12.95
CA ILE A 154 27.17 8.10 -13.30
C ILE A 154 27.66 8.13 -14.74
N ARG A 155 27.18 9.10 -15.53
CA ARG A 155 27.53 9.24 -16.95
C ARG A 155 28.60 10.30 -17.19
N GLU A 156 28.51 11.43 -16.49
CA GLU A 156 29.45 12.54 -16.61
C GLU A 156 29.79 13.09 -15.23
N VAL A 157 31.05 13.49 -15.02
CA VAL A 157 31.52 13.99 -13.73
C VAL A 157 32.23 15.31 -13.91
N GLY A 158 31.73 16.34 -13.25
CA GLY A 158 32.38 17.63 -13.09
C GLY A 158 33.13 17.73 -11.76
N PRO A 159 33.75 18.88 -11.46
CA PRO A 159 34.53 19.05 -10.24
C PRO A 159 33.71 19.01 -8.94
N THR A 160 32.45 19.45 -8.97
CA THR A 160 31.57 19.57 -7.79
C THR A 160 30.17 19.00 -8.01
N THR A 161 29.86 18.59 -9.23
CA THR A 161 28.57 18.03 -9.59
C THR A 161 28.79 16.92 -10.60
N SER A 162 27.86 15.98 -10.66
CA SER A 162 27.90 14.90 -11.64
C SER A 162 26.51 14.67 -12.22
N GLN A 163 26.46 14.09 -13.42
CA GLN A 163 25.23 13.74 -14.09
C GLN A 163 25.13 12.22 -14.16
N ALA A 164 24.02 11.71 -13.66
CA ALA A 164 23.74 10.29 -13.58
C ALA A 164 22.55 9.91 -14.47
N MET A 165 22.60 8.69 -14.96
CA MET A 165 21.60 8.03 -15.78
C MET A 165 20.79 7.10 -14.89
N ASP A 166 19.47 7.22 -14.86
CA ASP A 166 18.62 6.29 -14.11
C ASP A 166 18.23 5.07 -14.95
N TRP A 167 17.61 4.07 -14.31
CA TRP A 167 17.23 2.84 -14.97
C TRP A 167 16.19 3.00 -16.10
N THR A 168 15.49 4.14 -16.20
CA THR A 168 14.51 4.40 -17.29
C THR A 168 15.18 4.87 -18.59
N HIS A 169 16.49 5.09 -18.57
CA HIS A 169 17.25 5.51 -19.74
C HIS A 169 17.40 4.35 -20.73
N PRO A 170 17.22 4.54 -22.06
CA PRO A 170 17.29 3.45 -23.05
C PRO A 170 18.64 2.71 -23.06
N ASP A 171 19.73 3.42 -22.79
CA ASP A 171 21.07 2.83 -22.69
C ASP A 171 21.35 2.14 -21.35
N PHE A 172 20.41 2.13 -20.40
CA PHE A 172 20.62 1.46 -19.12
C PHE A 172 20.64 -0.05 -19.33
N GLN A 173 21.74 -0.67 -18.91
CA GLN A 173 21.92 -2.11 -18.93
C GLN A 173 22.65 -2.54 -17.67
N VAL A 174 22.17 -3.61 -17.04
CA VAL A 174 22.81 -4.18 -15.86
C VAL A 174 22.76 -5.70 -15.88
N GLY A 175 23.93 -6.32 -15.67
CA GLY A 175 24.02 -7.76 -15.49
C GLY A 175 23.35 -8.15 -14.18
N ALA A 176 22.36 -9.02 -14.24
CA ALA A 176 21.52 -9.39 -13.11
C ALA A 176 21.59 -10.89 -12.82
N MET A 177 21.29 -11.25 -11.59
CA MET A 177 21.11 -12.63 -11.16
C MET A 177 19.91 -12.77 -10.23
N THR A 178 19.35 -13.97 -10.16
CA THR A 178 18.39 -14.32 -9.12
C THR A 178 19.05 -14.37 -7.76
N LEU A 179 18.28 -14.17 -6.69
CA LEU A 179 18.80 -14.08 -5.32
C LEU A 179 19.52 -15.36 -4.84
N ASP A 180 19.17 -16.52 -5.38
CA ASP A 180 19.85 -17.80 -5.16
C ASP A 180 21.20 -17.90 -5.89
N GLY A 181 21.49 -16.98 -6.80
CA GLY A 181 22.73 -16.95 -7.58
C GLY A 181 22.80 -18.00 -8.68
N GLU A 182 21.68 -18.65 -9.01
CA GLU A 182 21.65 -19.75 -9.98
C GLU A 182 21.42 -19.27 -11.41
N ASN A 183 20.63 -18.21 -11.59
CA ASN A 183 20.20 -17.76 -12.90
C ASN A 183 20.72 -16.35 -13.18
N PHE A 184 21.35 -16.19 -14.33
CA PHE A 184 21.95 -14.92 -14.78
C PHE A 184 21.26 -14.39 -16.03
N GLY A 185 21.16 -13.07 -16.12
CA GLY A 185 20.55 -12.40 -17.26
C GLY A 185 21.01 -10.95 -17.37
N LEU A 186 20.44 -10.24 -18.34
CA LEU A 186 20.63 -8.82 -18.56
C LEU A 186 19.30 -8.11 -18.30
N VAL A 187 19.32 -7.07 -17.48
CA VAL A 187 18.15 -6.21 -17.27
C VAL A 187 18.26 -4.99 -18.17
N GLU A 188 17.18 -4.74 -18.92
CA GLU A 188 17.02 -3.60 -19.83
C GLU A 188 15.67 -2.92 -19.56
N PRO A 189 15.56 -1.60 -19.73
CA PRO A 189 14.28 -0.92 -19.64
C PRO A 189 13.43 -1.14 -20.88
N ARG A 190 12.13 -1.25 -20.66
CA ARG A 190 11.11 -1.18 -21.69
C ARG A 190 10.19 -0.02 -21.35
N ARG A 191 10.18 0.95 -22.26
CA ARG A 191 9.34 2.14 -22.11
C ARG A 191 7.89 1.79 -22.36
N GLY A 192 7.03 2.23 -21.44
CA GLY A 192 5.59 2.18 -21.62
C GLY A 192 5.08 3.35 -22.46
N SER A 193 3.76 3.46 -22.59
CA SER A 193 3.15 4.64 -23.22
C SER A 193 3.31 5.88 -22.33
N PHE A 194 3.35 5.65 -21.02
CA PHE A 194 3.60 6.63 -19.98
C PHE A 194 4.74 6.15 -19.06
N ARG A 195 5.35 7.06 -18.30
CA ARG A 195 6.50 6.75 -17.44
C ARG A 195 6.14 5.77 -16.32
N GLU A 196 4.90 5.81 -15.85
CA GLU A 196 4.36 4.89 -14.85
C GLU A 196 4.20 3.46 -15.40
N GLU A 197 4.18 3.32 -16.72
CA GLU A 197 4.16 2.03 -17.43
C GLU A 197 5.56 1.54 -17.78
N ASP A 198 6.62 2.29 -17.47
CA ASP A 198 7.99 1.81 -17.66
C ASP A 198 8.20 0.54 -16.82
N ARG A 199 8.79 -0.46 -17.45
CA ARG A 199 9.11 -1.75 -16.82
C ARG A 199 10.56 -2.09 -17.08
N LEU A 200 11.08 -2.98 -16.25
CA LEU A 200 12.36 -3.63 -16.48
C LEU A 200 12.10 -5.01 -17.07
N LEU A 201 12.89 -5.41 -18.06
CA LEU A 201 12.87 -6.73 -18.67
C LEU A 201 14.17 -7.45 -18.30
N LEU A 202 14.06 -8.59 -17.63
CA LEU A 202 15.15 -9.53 -17.42
C LEU A 202 15.21 -10.48 -18.61
N ASN A 203 16.20 -10.33 -19.48
CA ASN A 203 16.43 -11.22 -20.61
C ASN A 203 17.60 -12.16 -20.36
N GLY A 204 17.66 -13.27 -21.10
CA GLY A 204 18.81 -14.16 -21.12
C GLY A 204 18.66 -15.42 -20.26
N ILE A 205 17.51 -15.64 -19.63
CA ILE A 205 17.25 -16.83 -18.80
C ILE A 205 17.13 -18.08 -19.68
N PRO A 206 17.76 -19.22 -19.32
CA PRO A 206 17.65 -20.46 -20.11
C PRO A 206 16.19 -20.92 -20.28
N PHE A 207 15.82 -21.40 -21.47
CA PHE A 207 14.43 -21.78 -21.76
C PHE A 207 13.85 -22.87 -20.86
N HIS A 208 14.67 -23.79 -20.34
CA HIS A 208 14.22 -24.85 -19.44
C HIS A 208 14.02 -24.36 -18.00
N THR A 209 14.45 -23.14 -17.66
CA THR A 209 14.29 -22.55 -16.34
C THR A 209 13.00 -21.73 -16.29
N ALA A 210 12.15 -22.00 -15.31
CA ALA A 210 11.01 -21.17 -14.98
C ALA A 210 11.30 -20.44 -13.67
N LEU A 211 11.25 -19.11 -13.68
CA LEU A 211 11.41 -18.32 -12.47
C LEU A 211 10.02 -18.00 -11.86
N PRO A 212 9.83 -18.18 -10.54
CA PRO A 212 8.57 -17.90 -9.88
C PRO A 212 8.34 -16.39 -9.74
N GLU A 213 7.07 -15.99 -9.78
CA GLU A 213 6.65 -14.60 -9.51
C GLU A 213 7.03 -14.19 -8.09
N GLY A 214 7.45 -12.94 -7.92
CA GLY A 214 7.92 -12.38 -6.64
C GLY A 214 9.37 -12.71 -6.29
N MET A 215 10.08 -13.53 -7.07
CA MET A 215 11.51 -13.78 -6.87
C MET A 215 12.32 -12.49 -7.04
N GLU A 216 13.25 -12.24 -6.12
CA GLU A 216 14.15 -11.09 -6.14
C GLU A 216 15.25 -11.24 -7.18
N VAL A 217 15.56 -10.13 -7.84
CA VAL A 217 16.62 -9.99 -8.82
C VAL A 217 17.60 -8.94 -8.34
N VAL A 218 18.87 -9.29 -8.32
CA VAL A 218 19.98 -8.46 -7.84
C VAL A 218 21.05 -8.32 -8.92
N THR A 219 21.97 -7.38 -8.79
CA THR A 219 23.12 -7.26 -9.70
C THR A 219 24.01 -8.50 -9.59
N SER A 220 24.49 -9.00 -10.71
CA SER A 220 25.31 -10.21 -10.77
C SER A 220 26.80 -9.98 -10.46
N GLY A 221 27.27 -8.73 -10.55
CA GLY A 221 28.70 -8.43 -10.59
C GLY A 221 29.38 -8.92 -11.88
N LEU A 222 28.62 -9.39 -12.87
CA LEU A 222 29.15 -9.72 -14.20
C LEU A 222 29.25 -8.45 -15.03
N GLY A 223 30.46 -8.14 -15.49
CA GLY A 223 30.78 -6.93 -16.25
C GLY A 223 31.69 -6.00 -15.47
N VAL A 224 31.75 -4.73 -15.87
CA VAL A 224 32.62 -3.71 -15.25
C VAL A 224 31.82 -2.65 -14.48
N ALA A 225 30.51 -2.57 -14.70
CA ALA A 225 29.71 -1.40 -14.34
C ALA A 225 29.07 -1.46 -12.94
N TYR A 226 28.77 -2.65 -12.39
CA TYR A 226 28.06 -2.75 -11.13
C TYR A 226 28.64 -3.85 -10.25
N PRO A 227 28.79 -3.61 -8.94
CA PRO A 227 29.18 -4.65 -8.01
C PRO A 227 28.03 -5.65 -7.85
N ARG A 228 28.33 -6.83 -7.33
CA ARG A 228 27.35 -7.91 -7.13
C ARG A 228 26.34 -7.52 -6.04
N GLY A 229 25.13 -8.08 -6.06
CA GLY A 229 24.17 -8.10 -4.97
C GLY A 229 23.19 -6.92 -4.85
N ILE A 230 23.35 -5.81 -5.57
CA ILE A 230 22.43 -4.67 -5.52
C ILE A 230 21.03 -5.03 -6.00
N ARG A 231 20.03 -4.79 -5.17
CA ARG A 231 18.62 -5.05 -5.52
C ARG A 231 18.19 -4.23 -6.74
N ILE A 232 17.60 -4.91 -7.72
CA ILE A 232 17.06 -4.30 -8.95
C ILE A 232 15.52 -4.30 -8.89
N GLY A 233 14.92 -5.44 -8.55
CA GLY A 233 13.47 -5.61 -8.60
C GLY A 233 13.02 -7.04 -8.35
N ARG A 234 11.73 -7.29 -8.58
CA ARG A 234 11.08 -8.61 -8.43
C ARG A 234 10.46 -9.09 -9.73
N ILE A 235 10.42 -10.39 -9.94
CA ILE A 235 9.75 -10.97 -11.11
C ILE A 235 8.24 -10.76 -11.01
N LEU A 236 7.66 -10.13 -12.03
CA LEU A 236 6.22 -9.96 -12.17
C LEU A 236 5.60 -11.12 -12.94
N SER A 237 6.06 -11.36 -14.15
CA SER A 237 5.49 -12.37 -15.05
C SER A 237 6.42 -12.68 -16.21
N LEU A 238 6.13 -13.76 -16.95
CA LEU A 238 6.82 -14.08 -18.19
C LEU A 238 6.45 -13.04 -19.27
N ALA A 239 7.45 -12.39 -19.85
CA ALA A 239 7.27 -11.40 -20.90
C ALA A 239 7.16 -12.04 -22.28
N GLU A 240 8.19 -12.79 -22.65
CA GLU A 240 8.34 -13.35 -23.98
C GLU A 240 9.17 -14.64 -23.89
N ALA A 241 8.63 -15.73 -24.41
CA ALA A 241 9.44 -16.87 -24.81
C ALA A 241 9.94 -16.55 -26.22
N GLU A 242 11.10 -15.89 -26.33
CA GLU A 242 11.74 -15.67 -27.63
C GLU A 242 11.80 -17.02 -28.36
N ALA A 243 11.54 -17.02 -29.68
CA ALA A 243 11.52 -18.20 -30.54
C ALA A 243 12.87 -18.96 -30.64
N GLY A 244 13.81 -18.72 -29.73
CA GLY A 244 15.07 -19.41 -29.58
C GLY A 244 15.56 -19.38 -28.14
N TRP A 245 15.47 -20.54 -27.46
CA TRP A 245 16.30 -20.99 -26.33
C TRP A 245 16.42 -20.11 -25.07
N ARG A 246 15.83 -18.91 -25.00
CA ARG A 246 15.86 -18.02 -23.84
C ARG A 246 14.47 -17.48 -23.50
N ARG A 247 14.28 -17.10 -22.23
CA ARG A 247 13.05 -16.50 -21.69
C ARG A 247 13.34 -15.10 -21.17
N GLY A 248 12.39 -14.20 -21.41
CA GLY A 248 12.35 -12.86 -20.82
C GLY A 248 11.28 -12.76 -19.73
N TYR A 249 11.58 -12.07 -18.64
CA TYR A 249 10.66 -11.83 -17.52
C TYR A 249 10.48 -10.34 -17.28
N TRP A 250 9.23 -9.92 -17.10
CA TRP A 250 8.92 -8.58 -16.61
C TRP A 250 9.31 -8.46 -15.15
N LEU A 251 9.92 -7.34 -14.78
CA LEU A 251 10.31 -7.01 -13.42
C LEU A 251 9.53 -5.80 -12.90
N GLU A 252 9.15 -5.87 -11.63
CA GLU A 252 8.76 -4.74 -10.82
C GLU A 252 10.02 -4.07 -10.28
N PRO A 253 10.33 -2.82 -10.67
CA PRO A 253 11.52 -2.12 -10.20
C PRO A 253 11.43 -1.85 -8.69
N ALA A 254 12.51 -2.11 -7.96
CA ALA A 254 12.57 -1.83 -6.52
C ALA A 254 12.58 -0.32 -6.22
N VAL A 255 13.02 0.49 -7.18
CA VAL A 255 13.20 1.94 -7.03
C VAL A 255 12.38 2.67 -8.09
N GLN A 256 11.63 3.69 -7.67
CA GLN A 256 11.00 4.65 -8.58
C GLN A 256 11.86 5.91 -8.67
N PRO A 257 12.55 6.17 -9.80
CA PRO A 257 13.58 7.21 -9.88
C PRO A 257 13.05 8.62 -9.58
N GLY A 258 11.78 8.88 -9.92
CA GLY A 258 11.14 10.17 -9.69
C GLY A 258 10.90 10.52 -8.22
N GLN A 259 11.00 9.55 -7.30
CA GLN A 259 10.80 9.74 -5.86
C GLN A 259 12.12 9.72 -5.07
N VAL A 260 13.26 9.66 -5.76
CA VAL A 260 14.57 9.56 -5.12
C VAL A 260 15.15 10.95 -4.92
N THR A 261 15.36 11.34 -3.65
CA THR A 261 15.98 12.61 -3.26
C THR A 261 17.40 12.39 -2.75
N HIS A 262 17.59 11.40 -1.87
CA HIS A 262 18.89 11.07 -1.29
C HIS A 262 19.42 9.75 -1.85
N VAL A 263 20.70 9.75 -2.25
CA VAL A 263 21.37 8.59 -2.84
C VAL A 263 22.76 8.40 -2.26
N LEU A 264 23.30 7.21 -2.52
CA LEU A 264 24.70 6.88 -2.23
C LEU A 264 25.36 6.50 -3.55
N VAL A 265 26.53 7.10 -3.80
CA VAL A 265 27.40 6.76 -4.93
C VAL A 265 28.46 5.79 -4.42
N LEU A 266 28.54 4.60 -5.02
CA LEU A 266 29.58 3.62 -4.68
C LEU A 266 30.87 3.99 -5.41
N THR A 267 31.92 4.34 -4.67
CA THR A 267 33.19 4.82 -5.22
C THR A 267 34.32 3.83 -4.97
N GLY A 268 35.45 3.99 -5.68
CA GLY A 268 36.68 3.24 -5.39
C GLY A 268 36.55 1.72 -5.57
N GLU A 269 36.94 0.95 -4.55
CA GLU A 269 36.86 -0.53 -4.58
C GLU A 269 35.42 -1.04 -4.42
N SER A 270 34.56 -0.24 -3.77
CA SER A 270 33.18 -0.60 -3.49
C SER A 270 32.24 -0.53 -4.70
N GLY A 271 32.59 0.26 -5.71
CA GLY A 271 31.90 0.26 -7.00
C GLY A 271 32.32 -0.88 -7.93
N ARG A 272 33.35 -1.67 -7.57
CA ARG A 272 33.92 -2.67 -8.48
C ARG A 272 33.11 -3.97 -8.51
N PRO A 273 33.03 -4.65 -9.67
CA PRO A 273 32.29 -5.91 -9.87
C PRO A 273 32.61 -7.02 -8.84
N GLU A 274 33.85 -7.04 -8.35
CA GLU A 274 34.38 -8.03 -7.41
C GLU A 274 33.82 -7.89 -5.98
N SER A 275 33.24 -6.73 -5.64
CA SER A 275 32.67 -6.49 -4.32
C SER A 275 31.25 -7.10 -4.19
N ASP A 276 31.01 -7.82 -3.09
CA ASP A 276 29.74 -8.49 -2.83
C ASP A 276 28.78 -7.60 -2.06
N TRP A 277 27.72 -7.16 -2.73
CA TRP A 277 26.54 -6.48 -2.23
C TRP A 277 25.76 -7.16 -1.14
N THR A 278 25.60 -8.47 -1.31
CA THR A 278 24.35 -9.15 -0.98
C THR A 278 24.03 -9.06 0.51
N TYR A 279 25.05 -8.86 1.36
CA TYR A 279 24.89 -8.68 2.80
C TYR A 279 24.20 -7.38 3.22
N LEU A 280 24.18 -6.32 2.40
CA LEU A 280 23.52 -5.05 2.78
C LEU A 280 22.03 -5.20 3.02
N TRP A 281 21.40 -6.10 2.27
CA TRP A 281 19.98 -6.41 2.41
C TRP A 281 19.76 -7.71 3.19
N ALA A 282 20.80 -8.26 3.85
CA ALA A 282 20.79 -9.59 4.46
C ALA A 282 19.59 -9.83 5.38
N SER A 283 19.21 -8.88 6.24
CA SER A 283 18.07 -9.11 7.14
C SER A 283 16.75 -9.34 6.41
N GLU A 284 16.59 -8.71 5.24
CA GLU A 284 15.38 -8.84 4.42
C GLU A 284 15.52 -9.99 3.42
N LEU A 285 16.71 -10.17 2.83
CA LEU A 285 17.03 -11.25 1.90
C LEU A 285 17.14 -12.62 2.58
N GLU A 286 17.57 -12.72 3.83
CA GLU A 286 17.58 -13.98 4.61
C GLU A 286 16.15 -14.44 4.89
N VAL A 287 15.26 -13.51 5.28
CA VAL A 287 13.84 -13.80 5.44
C VAL A 287 13.20 -14.23 4.12
N LEU A 288 13.56 -13.55 3.02
CA LEU A 288 13.05 -13.90 1.69
C LEU A 288 13.62 -15.22 1.16
N ARG A 289 14.90 -15.52 1.39
CA ARG A 289 15.53 -16.81 1.08
C ARG A 289 14.91 -17.94 1.88
N ALA A 290 14.80 -17.77 3.21
CA ALA A 290 14.15 -18.75 4.08
C ALA A 290 12.69 -19.00 3.64
N ARG A 291 11.98 -17.94 3.21
CA ARG A 291 10.63 -18.06 2.63
C ARG A 291 10.62 -18.81 1.30
N GLN A 292 11.56 -18.54 0.39
CA GLN A 292 11.66 -19.25 -0.89
C GLN A 292 12.03 -20.72 -0.69
N ASP A 293 12.94 -21.02 0.24
CA ASP A 293 13.34 -22.39 0.56
C ASP A 293 12.17 -23.17 1.17
N THR A 294 11.40 -22.55 2.07
CA THR A 294 10.17 -23.17 2.59
C THR A 294 9.12 -23.39 1.49
N LEU A 295 8.95 -22.44 0.56
CA LEU A 295 8.05 -22.63 -0.57
C LEU A 295 8.50 -23.79 -1.48
N ARG A 296 9.80 -23.90 -1.79
CA ARG A 296 10.35 -25.02 -2.57
C ARG A 296 10.11 -26.37 -1.91
N ILE A 297 10.27 -26.45 -0.58
CA ILE A 297 9.99 -27.66 0.19
C ILE A 297 8.50 -28.02 0.07
N LEU A 298 7.61 -27.04 0.23
CA LEU A 298 6.16 -27.24 0.14
C LEU A 298 5.72 -27.68 -1.27
N GLU A 299 6.30 -27.09 -2.32
CA GLU A 299 6.04 -27.48 -3.71
C GLU A 299 6.50 -28.92 -3.98
N ALA A 300 7.70 -29.29 -3.54
CA ALA A 300 8.23 -30.66 -3.69
C ALA A 300 7.37 -31.71 -2.96
N GLU A 301 6.81 -31.36 -1.80
CA GLU A 301 5.91 -32.22 -1.04
C GLU A 301 4.53 -32.35 -1.72
N ALA A 302 4.00 -31.26 -2.29
CA ALA A 302 2.76 -31.26 -3.07
C ALA A 302 2.87 -32.09 -4.36
N ASP A 303 4.00 -32.00 -5.07
CA ASP A 303 4.28 -32.83 -6.24
C ASP A 303 4.35 -34.31 -5.88
N SER A 304 5.00 -34.63 -4.76
CA SER A 304 5.07 -36.00 -4.23
C SER A 304 3.69 -36.56 -3.87
N ALA A 305 2.83 -35.76 -3.24
CA ALA A 305 1.45 -36.13 -2.92
C ALA A 305 0.60 -36.36 -4.18
N THR A 306 0.80 -35.56 -5.22
CA THR A 306 0.13 -35.70 -6.51
C THR A 306 0.54 -37.00 -7.20
N VAL A 307 1.82 -37.37 -7.15
CA VAL A 307 2.33 -38.65 -7.68
C VAL A 307 1.71 -39.84 -6.94
N LEU A 308 1.61 -39.79 -5.61
CA LEU A 308 0.98 -40.85 -4.81
C LEU A 308 -0.51 -41.00 -5.11
N ARG A 309 -1.23 -39.89 -5.29
CA ARG A 309 -2.65 -39.90 -5.66
C ARG A 309 -2.87 -40.51 -7.04
N ASN A 310 -2.11 -40.09 -8.05
CA ASN A 310 -2.17 -40.67 -9.38
C ASN A 310 -1.83 -42.18 -9.38
N ARG A 311 -0.88 -42.59 -8.53
CA ARG A 311 -0.56 -44.01 -8.35
C ARG A 311 -1.73 -44.78 -7.72
N ALA A 312 -2.37 -44.24 -6.70
CA ALA A 312 -3.54 -44.84 -6.07
C ALA A 312 -4.71 -44.99 -7.06
N ASP A 313 -5.00 -43.95 -7.86
CA ASP A 313 -6.04 -44.01 -8.88
C ASP A 313 -5.72 -45.06 -9.96
N SER A 314 -4.44 -45.19 -10.35
CA SER A 314 -4.03 -46.23 -11.30
C SER A 314 -4.20 -47.65 -10.75
N LEU A 315 -3.95 -47.86 -9.45
CA LEU A 315 -4.16 -49.14 -8.78
C LEU A 315 -5.65 -49.44 -8.63
N PHE A 316 -6.45 -48.43 -8.29
CA PHE A 316 -7.90 -48.58 -8.19
C PHE A 316 -8.51 -48.99 -9.55
N MET A 317 -8.11 -48.34 -10.64
CA MET A 317 -8.53 -48.71 -11.99
C MET A 317 -8.13 -50.14 -12.36
N GLU A 318 -6.96 -50.60 -11.91
CA GLU A 318 -6.50 -51.96 -12.18
C GLU A 318 -7.27 -53.00 -11.35
N VAL A 319 -7.57 -52.70 -10.08
CA VAL A 319 -8.44 -53.53 -9.24
C VAL A 319 -9.84 -53.64 -9.84
N GLU A 320 -10.40 -52.54 -10.33
CA GLU A 320 -11.74 -52.53 -10.94
C GLU A 320 -11.77 -53.32 -12.25
N ARG A 321 -10.70 -53.25 -13.07
CA ARG A 321 -10.54 -54.11 -14.25
C ARG A 321 -10.50 -55.58 -13.88
N LEU A 322 -9.69 -55.95 -12.90
CA LEU A 322 -9.57 -57.35 -12.45
C LEU A 322 -10.92 -57.86 -11.90
N ARG A 323 -11.65 -57.03 -11.16
CA ARG A 323 -12.99 -57.36 -10.66
C ARG A 323 -13.99 -57.56 -11.80
N SER A 324 -14.02 -56.65 -12.77
CA SER A 324 -14.90 -56.79 -13.95
C SER A 324 -14.58 -58.02 -14.80
N ALA A 325 -13.30 -58.40 -14.89
CA ALA A 325 -12.87 -59.62 -15.56
C ALA A 325 -13.27 -60.89 -14.79
N ALA A 326 -13.24 -60.85 -13.46
CA ALA A 326 -13.68 -61.95 -12.60
C ALA A 326 -15.20 -62.17 -12.67
N ASP A 327 -16.00 -61.11 -12.66
CA ASP A 327 -17.46 -61.20 -12.82
C ASP A 327 -17.84 -61.73 -14.22
N ALA A 328 -17.06 -61.40 -15.26
CA ALA A 328 -17.25 -61.96 -16.60
C ALA A 328 -16.93 -63.45 -16.72
N LEU A 329 -16.15 -64.01 -15.78
CA LEU A 329 -15.75 -65.43 -15.74
C LEU A 329 -16.72 -66.30 -14.91
N LEU A 330 -17.65 -65.71 -14.17
CA LEU A 330 -18.67 -66.40 -13.37
C LEU A 330 -20.08 -66.14 -13.94
N PRO A 331 -20.50 -66.85 -15.00
CA PRO A 331 -21.89 -66.77 -15.45
C PRO A 331 -22.80 -67.52 -14.46
N ASP A 332 -23.93 -66.88 -14.12
CA ASP A 332 -25.07 -67.41 -13.36
C ASP A 332 -25.33 -68.89 -13.70
N THR A 333 -24.97 -69.79 -12.78
CA THR A 333 -25.36 -71.21 -12.81
C THR A 333 -25.79 -71.63 -11.40
N LEU A 334 -26.86 -71.00 -10.92
CA LEU A 334 -27.65 -71.54 -9.82
C LEU A 334 -29.13 -71.34 -10.15
N ASP A 335 -29.64 -72.18 -11.05
CA ASP A 335 -31.06 -72.54 -11.01
C ASP A 335 -31.26 -73.97 -11.51
N VAL A 336 -32.27 -74.63 -10.93
CA VAL A 336 -32.75 -76.01 -11.17
C VAL A 336 -32.04 -77.13 -10.40
N LEU A 337 -32.54 -77.43 -9.19
CA LEU A 337 -32.87 -78.83 -8.82
C LEU A 337 -34.18 -78.87 -8.00
N ASP A 338 -35.09 -79.68 -8.52
CA ASP A 338 -36.51 -79.88 -8.21
C ASP A 338 -36.74 -80.60 -6.84
N PRO A 339 -37.66 -80.14 -5.96
CA PRO A 339 -37.89 -80.77 -4.66
C PRO A 339 -39.05 -81.78 -4.74
N ASN A 340 -38.87 -82.90 -5.47
CA ASN A 340 -39.76 -84.06 -5.27
C ASN A 340 -39.17 -85.37 -5.81
N THR A 341 -38.45 -86.11 -4.97
CA THR A 341 -38.43 -87.58 -4.98
C THR A 341 -38.02 -88.04 -3.59
N GLY A 342 -38.91 -88.80 -2.95
CA GLY A 342 -38.81 -89.15 -1.53
C GLY A 342 -38.04 -90.44 -1.22
N VAL A 343 -38.21 -90.81 0.06
CA VAL A 343 -37.86 -92.07 0.77
C VAL A 343 -36.58 -92.02 1.64
N ASP A 344 -36.74 -91.54 2.89
CA ASP A 344 -36.64 -92.24 4.21
C ASP A 344 -35.41 -93.12 4.57
N PRO A 345 -35.11 -93.44 5.86
CA PRO A 345 -34.45 -92.61 6.89
C PRO A 345 -33.26 -93.26 7.63
N GLY A 346 -32.38 -92.42 8.21
CA GLY A 346 -31.56 -92.67 9.43
C GLY A 346 -30.39 -93.69 9.37
N PRO A 347 -29.57 -93.82 10.44
CA PRO A 347 -29.54 -93.04 11.69
C PRO A 347 -28.16 -92.44 12.06
N ASP A 348 -28.21 -91.38 12.87
CA ASP A 348 -27.49 -91.20 14.14
C ASP A 348 -25.96 -91.44 14.22
N ALA A 349 -25.21 -90.38 14.55
CA ALA A 349 -24.25 -90.33 15.67
C ALA A 349 -23.21 -89.20 15.49
N GLY A 350 -22.93 -88.48 16.58
CA GLY A 350 -21.58 -87.99 16.84
C GLY A 350 -21.45 -86.49 17.11
N ASN A 351 -21.74 -86.10 18.35
CA ASN A 351 -21.08 -84.98 19.02
C ASN A 351 -19.55 -85.09 18.87
N ASP A 352 -18.85 -83.97 18.73
CA ASP A 352 -17.84 -83.63 19.74
C ASP A 352 -17.54 -82.13 19.74
N ASP A 353 -17.59 -81.58 20.95
CA ASP A 353 -17.22 -80.23 21.34
C ASP A 353 -15.69 -80.10 21.37
N GLY A 354 -15.16 -78.90 21.14
CA GLY A 354 -13.72 -78.66 21.29
C GLY A 354 -13.30 -77.22 21.01
N ASP A 355 -13.64 -76.34 21.95
CA ASP A 355 -13.12 -74.98 22.11
C ASP A 355 -11.63 -75.00 22.58
N PRO A 356 -10.97 -73.88 22.91
CA PRO A 356 -10.04 -73.12 22.09
C PRO A 356 -8.61 -73.08 22.69
N ASP A 357 -7.62 -72.51 21.99
CA ASP A 357 -6.72 -71.46 22.54
C ASP A 357 -5.72 -70.90 21.50
N PRO A 358 -5.21 -69.66 21.67
CA PRO A 358 -4.37 -68.91 20.76
C PRO A 358 -2.91 -68.91 21.20
N GLN A 359 -1.94 -68.73 20.29
CA GLN A 359 -0.60 -68.22 20.62
C GLN A 359 0.00 -67.44 19.42
N VAL A 360 0.36 -66.16 19.62
CA VAL A 360 1.72 -65.62 19.88
C VAL A 360 2.57 -65.58 18.60
N GLU A 361 2.80 -64.35 18.10
CA GLU A 361 4.07 -63.68 17.70
C GLU A 361 5.21 -64.48 17.01
N PRO A 362 6.15 -63.83 16.28
CA PRO A 362 6.78 -62.52 16.58
C PRO A 362 6.66 -61.43 15.51
#